data_AF-A0ABD2KN26-F1
#
_entry.id   AF-A0ABD2KN26-F1
#
_cell.length_a   1.000
_cell.length_b   1.000
_cell.length_c   1.000
_cell.angle_alpha   90.00
_cell.angle_beta   90.00
_cell.angle_gamma   90.00
#
_symmetry.space_group_name_H-M   'P 1'
#
loop_
_entity.id
_entity.type
_entity.pdbx_description
1 polymer ?
#
loop_
_entity_poly.entity_id
_entity_poly.type
_entity_poly.pdbx_seq_one_letter_code
_entity_poly.pdbx_strand_id
1 'polypeptide(L)'
;MQGGCKAEFLSRLDFDLGNQELYLLNNMDVLFTIYRFKDAFLVHSLGAGAAGTSYALRVHDIKLYVKVIEVQPSLNISIYKTLEKQPATYAVRRTEVKSCFLTAGRTEMDHNIFSAAIPRRLTIALVTYRAFNGERRLRPHTVQLPSIRHTCNQCARWGNTYLAIPHRMNFVGAAYVRPFVDMYEALGMANSEEQFRGDGPSLSYR
;
A
#
# COMPACT_ATOMS: atom_id res chain seq x y z
N MET A 1 -4.54 -6.91 32.92
CA MET A 1 -4.93 -5.72 32.12
C MET A 1 -6.44 -5.68 32.08
N GLN A 2 -7.03 -4.88 32.96
CA GLN A 2 -8.48 -4.70 33.05
C GLN A 2 -8.91 -3.72 31.94
N GLY A 3 -9.85 -4.11 31.07
CA GLY A 3 -10.51 -3.19 30.13
C GLY A 3 -10.28 -3.40 28.62
N GLY A 4 -9.64 -4.48 28.18
CA GLY A 4 -9.49 -4.76 26.73
C GLY A 4 -10.76 -5.32 26.11
N CYS A 5 -11.18 -4.80 24.94
CA CYS A 5 -12.23 -5.39 24.11
C CYS A 5 -11.62 -6.33 23.07
N LYS A 6 -12.28 -7.46 22.78
CA LYS A 6 -11.91 -8.34 21.67
C LYS A 6 -12.63 -7.89 20.41
N ALA A 7 -11.91 -7.86 19.30
CA ALA A 7 -12.46 -7.58 17.99
C ALA A 7 -11.96 -8.64 17.00
N GLU A 8 -12.81 -8.97 16.04
CA GLU A 8 -12.50 -9.87 14.94
C GLU A 8 -12.42 -9.05 13.65
N PHE A 9 -11.41 -9.33 12.85
CA PHE A 9 -11.17 -8.65 11.58
C PHE A 9 -11.00 -9.68 10.48
N LEU A 10 -11.65 -9.42 9.34
CA LEU A 10 -11.46 -10.19 8.12
C LEU A 10 -10.93 -9.26 7.04
N SER A 11 -9.76 -9.59 6.50
CA SER A 11 -9.15 -8.84 5.40
C SER A 11 -8.54 -9.82 4.41
N ARG A 12 -8.48 -9.41 3.13
CA ARG A 12 -7.64 -10.09 2.14
C ARG A 12 -6.17 -9.88 2.52
N LEU A 13 -5.37 -10.93 2.37
CA LEU A 13 -3.92 -10.83 2.46
C LEU A 13 -3.39 -10.26 1.14
N ASP A 14 -2.77 -9.09 1.20
CA ASP A 14 -2.19 -8.41 0.04
C ASP A 14 -0.70 -8.77 -0.08
N PHE A 15 -0.34 -9.45 -1.17
CA PHE A 15 1.03 -9.83 -1.51
C PHE A 15 1.14 -10.06 -3.02
N ASP A 16 2.34 -9.93 -3.56
CA ASP A 16 2.55 -9.90 -5.01
C ASP A 16 2.00 -11.14 -5.75
N LEU A 17 2.13 -12.34 -5.16
CA LEU A 17 1.60 -13.60 -5.72
C LEU A 17 0.08 -13.77 -5.48
N GLY A 18 -0.50 -13.05 -4.52
CA GLY A 18 -1.95 -13.02 -4.29
C GLY A 18 -2.69 -12.06 -5.23
N ASN A 19 -1.96 -11.22 -5.98
CA ASN A 19 -2.49 -10.22 -6.89
C ASN A 19 -2.50 -10.66 -8.37
N GLN A 20 -2.13 -11.90 -8.66
CA GLN A 20 -2.26 -12.50 -9.99
C GLN A 20 -3.55 -13.33 -10.10
N GLU A 21 -4.01 -13.56 -11.33
CA GLU A 21 -5.36 -14.11 -11.62
C GLU A 21 -5.42 -15.64 -11.60
N LEU A 22 -4.27 -16.32 -11.69
CA LEU A 22 -4.15 -17.78 -11.73
C LEU A 22 -4.20 -18.39 -10.33
N TYR A 23 -4.71 -19.61 -10.23
CA TYR A 23 -4.63 -20.39 -9.01
C TYR A 23 -3.26 -21.08 -8.90
N LEU A 24 -2.83 -21.34 -7.66
CA LEU A 24 -1.65 -22.16 -7.42
C LEU A 24 -1.95 -23.61 -7.80
N LEU A 25 -0.96 -24.27 -8.41
CA LEU A 25 -1.04 -25.70 -8.72
C LEU A 25 -1.16 -26.53 -7.43
N ASN A 26 -1.70 -27.74 -7.60
CA ASN A 26 -1.80 -28.69 -6.50
C ASN A 26 -0.40 -29.12 -6.01
N ASN A 27 -0.31 -29.53 -4.75
CA ASN A 27 0.92 -29.99 -4.10
C ASN A 27 2.04 -28.94 -4.02
N MET A 28 1.67 -27.65 -3.92
CA MET A 28 2.61 -26.56 -3.65
C MET A 28 2.66 -26.25 -2.15
N ASP A 29 3.86 -26.26 -1.57
CA ASP A 29 4.08 -25.81 -0.19
C ASP A 29 4.22 -24.29 -0.15
N VAL A 30 3.33 -23.62 0.60
CA VAL A 30 3.34 -22.16 0.78
C VAL A 30 3.55 -21.82 2.25
N LEU A 31 4.67 -21.15 2.53
CA LEU A 31 5.00 -20.64 3.86
C LEU A 31 4.71 -19.14 3.94
N PHE A 32 3.79 -18.76 4.84
CA PHE A 32 3.54 -17.35 5.17
C PHE A 32 4.25 -16.97 6.46
N THR A 33 5.16 -15.99 6.38
CA THR A 33 5.81 -15.41 7.56
C THR A 33 5.29 -14.00 7.80
N ILE A 34 4.49 -13.82 8.85
CA ILE A 34 3.88 -12.54 9.21
C ILE A 34 4.69 -11.92 10.35
N TYR A 35 5.21 -10.71 10.13
CA TYR A 35 5.96 -9.96 11.13
C TYR A 35 5.08 -8.89 11.78
N ARG A 36 5.08 -8.83 13.11
CA ARG A 36 4.34 -7.82 13.88
C ARG A 36 5.21 -6.60 14.13
N PHE A 37 4.70 -5.41 13.81
CA PHE A 37 5.32 -4.14 14.19
C PHE A 37 5.14 -3.85 15.70
N LYS A 38 5.87 -2.85 16.21
CA LYS A 38 5.76 -2.43 17.62
C LYS A 38 4.36 -1.91 17.94
N ASP A 39 3.87 -2.18 19.14
CA ASP A 39 2.52 -1.79 19.59
C ASP A 39 2.25 -0.28 19.47
N ALA A 40 3.28 0.56 19.61
CA ALA A 40 3.18 2.01 19.44
C ALA A 40 2.79 2.44 18.01
N PHE A 41 3.13 1.63 17.00
CA PHE A 41 2.75 1.87 15.61
C PHE A 41 1.35 1.35 15.29
N LEU A 42 0.96 0.21 15.88
CA LEU A 42 -0.28 -0.49 15.55
C LEU A 42 -1.53 0.17 16.15
N VAL A 43 -1.41 0.83 17.30
CA VAL A 43 -2.55 1.42 18.01
C VAL A 43 -2.46 2.95 18.03
N HIS A 44 -3.47 3.59 17.44
CA HIS A 44 -3.64 5.05 17.48
C HIS A 44 -4.60 5.46 18.60
N SER A 45 -4.19 6.37 19.49
CA SER A 45 -5.09 6.95 20.50
C SER A 45 -5.81 8.19 19.94
N LEU A 46 -7.13 8.15 19.78
CA LEU A 46 -7.93 9.21 19.15
C LEU A 46 -8.12 10.49 20.01
N GLY A 47 -7.43 10.61 21.14
CA GLY A 47 -7.46 11.78 22.02
C GLY A 47 -6.10 12.03 22.66
N ALA A 48 -5.97 13.17 23.36
CA ALA A 48 -4.88 13.39 24.31
C ALA A 48 -5.02 12.39 25.46
N GLY A 49 -4.67 11.13 25.20
CA GLY A 49 -4.69 10.08 26.21
C GLY A 49 -3.90 10.56 27.41
N ALA A 50 -4.51 10.47 28.60
CA ALA A 50 -3.88 10.79 29.87
C ALA A 50 -2.43 10.29 29.84
N ALA A 51 -1.48 11.22 30.00
CA ALA A 51 -0.06 10.96 29.90
C ALA A 51 0.28 9.71 30.75
N GLY A 52 0.60 8.59 30.09
CA GLY A 52 0.94 7.33 30.76
C GLY A 52 0.07 6.11 30.44
N THR A 53 -1.06 6.25 29.72
CA THR A 53 -1.86 5.06 29.36
C THR A 53 -1.23 4.31 28.18
N SER A 54 -0.84 3.06 28.38
CA SER A 54 -0.26 2.21 27.34
C SER A 54 -1.27 1.20 26.80
N TYR A 55 -1.58 1.33 25.52
CA TYR A 55 -2.37 0.35 24.78
C TYR A 55 -1.44 -0.67 24.12
N ALA A 56 -1.87 -1.93 24.07
CA ALA A 56 -1.16 -3.02 23.41
C ALA A 56 -2.15 -3.84 22.59
N LEU A 57 -1.76 -4.21 21.37
CA LEU A 57 -2.57 -5.07 20.50
C LEU A 57 -2.09 -6.51 20.69
N ARG A 58 -2.93 -7.36 21.27
CA ARG A 58 -2.64 -8.80 21.38
C ARG A 58 -3.42 -9.55 20.31
N VAL A 59 -2.70 -10.31 19.49
CA VAL A 59 -3.30 -11.24 18.55
C VAL A 59 -3.60 -12.52 19.30
N HIS A 60 -4.88 -12.90 19.34
CA HIS A 60 -5.34 -14.10 20.05
C HIS A 60 -5.36 -15.33 19.14
N ASP A 61 -5.91 -15.18 17.95
CA ASP A 61 -6.06 -16.23 16.95
C ASP A 61 -5.87 -15.64 15.56
N ILE A 62 -5.26 -16.40 14.65
CA ILE A 62 -5.07 -16.05 13.24
C ILE A 62 -5.53 -17.24 12.42
N LYS A 63 -6.55 -17.02 11.57
CA LYS A 63 -7.05 -18.01 10.63
C LYS A 63 -6.81 -17.53 9.21
N LEU A 64 -6.21 -18.38 8.38
CA LEU A 64 -6.06 -18.15 6.95
C LEU A 64 -7.14 -18.93 6.21
N TYR A 65 -8.04 -18.23 5.53
CA TYR A 65 -9.02 -18.84 4.65
C TYR A 65 -8.46 -18.91 3.23
N VAL A 66 -8.36 -20.12 2.68
CA VAL A 66 -7.87 -20.37 1.33
C VAL A 66 -9.00 -20.91 0.47
N LYS A 67 -9.16 -20.36 -0.73
CA LYS A 67 -10.11 -20.87 -1.73
C LYS A 67 -9.45 -22.02 -2.48
N VAL A 68 -9.99 -23.22 -2.33
CA VAL A 68 -9.59 -24.41 -3.10
C VAL A 68 -10.63 -24.67 -4.18
N ILE A 69 -10.17 -25.02 -5.38
CA ILE A 69 -11.05 -25.35 -6.51
C ILE A 69 -10.84 -26.81 -6.87
N GLU A 70 -11.93 -27.57 -6.90
CA GLU A 70 -11.93 -28.93 -7.41
C GLU A 70 -12.06 -28.89 -8.94
N VAL A 71 -11.15 -29.56 -9.61
CA VAL A 71 -11.04 -29.56 -11.07
C VAL A 71 -11.57 -30.89 -11.60
N GLN A 72 -12.32 -30.87 -12.71
CA GLN A 72 -12.79 -32.10 -13.35
C GLN A 72 -11.61 -33.03 -13.71
N PRO A 73 -11.73 -34.37 -13.55
CA PRO A 73 -10.60 -35.29 -13.78
C PRO A 73 -9.96 -35.19 -15.16
N SER A 74 -10.76 -34.97 -16.21
CA SER A 74 -10.29 -34.79 -17.59
C SER A 74 -9.36 -33.57 -17.73
N LEU A 75 -9.76 -32.44 -17.14
CA LEU A 75 -8.96 -31.21 -17.13
C LEU A 75 -7.69 -31.40 -16.28
N ASN A 76 -7.78 -32.09 -15.14
CA ASN A 76 -6.62 -32.38 -14.30
C ASN A 76 -5.54 -33.17 -15.08
N ILE A 77 -5.93 -34.23 -15.80
CA ILE A 77 -5.00 -35.02 -16.65
C ILE A 77 -4.36 -34.13 -17.73
N SER A 78 -5.14 -33.23 -18.34
CA SER A 78 -4.60 -32.33 -19.36
C SER A 78 -3.59 -31.34 -18.79
N ILE A 79 -3.83 -30.81 -17.59
CA ILE A 79 -2.90 -29.94 -16.87
C ILE A 79 -1.61 -30.71 -16.59
N TYR A 80 -1.67 -31.94 -16.06
CA TYR A 80 -0.49 -32.78 -15.83
C TYR A 80 0.33 -32.99 -17.11
N LYS A 81 -0.29 -33.33 -18.24
CA LYS A 81 0.41 -33.50 -19.53
C LYS A 81 1.05 -32.21 -20.05
N THR A 82 0.45 -31.06 -19.77
CA THR A 82 1.04 -29.76 -20.12
C THR A 82 2.23 -29.46 -19.23
N LEU A 83 2.15 -29.77 -17.93
CA LEU A 83 3.24 -29.56 -16.97
C LEU A 83 4.46 -30.45 -17.24
N GLU A 84 4.27 -31.64 -17.83
CA GLU A 84 5.37 -32.47 -18.34
C GLU A 84 6.15 -31.81 -19.47
N LYS A 85 5.48 -30.98 -20.29
CA LYS A 85 6.09 -30.31 -21.46
C LYS A 85 6.64 -28.93 -21.11
N GLN A 86 5.94 -28.19 -20.26
CA GLN A 86 6.26 -26.81 -19.93
C GLN A 86 6.00 -26.53 -18.45
N PRO A 87 6.96 -25.93 -17.72
CA PRO A 87 6.74 -25.53 -16.34
C PRO A 87 5.69 -24.42 -16.25
N ALA A 88 4.89 -24.44 -15.19
CA ALA A 88 3.97 -23.35 -14.91
C ALA A 88 4.73 -22.06 -14.53
N THR A 89 4.46 -20.99 -15.27
CA THR A 89 5.05 -19.67 -15.05
C THR A 89 3.99 -18.71 -14.54
N TYR A 90 4.23 -18.10 -13.38
CA TYR A 90 3.36 -17.09 -12.80
C TYR A 90 3.94 -15.70 -13.05
N ALA A 91 3.17 -14.83 -13.70
CA ALA A 91 3.55 -13.44 -13.89
C ALA A 91 3.27 -12.66 -12.60
N VAL A 92 4.31 -12.44 -11.79
CA VAL A 92 4.20 -11.71 -10.53
C VAL A 92 4.65 -10.27 -10.72
N ARG A 93 3.80 -9.31 -10.32
CA ARG A 93 4.17 -7.89 -10.27
C ARG A 93 4.77 -7.59 -8.90
N ARG A 94 6.06 -7.29 -8.86
CA ARG A 94 6.75 -6.98 -7.62
C ARG A 94 6.46 -5.56 -7.16
N THR A 95 6.01 -5.41 -5.93
CA THR A 95 5.88 -4.11 -5.26
C THR A 95 7.10 -3.86 -4.38
N GLU A 96 7.79 -2.74 -4.56
CA GLU A 96 8.95 -2.37 -3.75
C GLU A 96 8.70 -1.01 -3.08
N VAL A 97 8.92 -0.96 -1.76
CA VAL A 97 8.82 0.27 -0.98
C VAL A 97 10.22 0.74 -0.62
N LYS A 98 10.57 1.96 -1.02
CA LYS A 98 11.82 2.62 -0.65
C LYS A 98 11.52 3.86 0.17
N SER A 99 12.06 3.93 1.37
CA SER A 99 11.94 5.10 2.24
C SER A 99 13.14 6.02 2.07
N CYS A 100 12.89 7.30 1.83
CA CYS A 100 13.91 8.35 1.80
C CYS A 100 13.64 9.35 2.92
N PHE A 101 14.69 9.84 3.57
CA PHE A 101 14.56 10.85 4.62
C PHE A 101 15.02 12.21 4.10
N LEU A 102 14.13 13.20 4.21
CA LEU A 102 14.44 14.60 3.93
C LEU A 102 14.72 15.33 5.24
N THR A 103 15.97 15.77 5.43
CA THR A 103 16.39 16.53 6.62
C THR A 103 15.94 17.98 6.52
N ALA A 104 15.59 18.59 7.65
CA ALA A 104 15.28 20.02 7.73
C ALA A 104 16.46 20.87 7.24
N GLY A 105 16.16 21.90 6.45
CA GLY A 105 17.17 22.80 5.85
C GLY A 105 17.61 22.43 4.44
N ARG A 106 17.18 21.27 3.91
CA ARG A 106 17.44 20.88 2.53
C ARG A 106 16.23 21.22 1.64
N THR A 107 16.46 22.00 0.58
CA THR A 107 15.42 22.44 -0.36
C THR A 107 15.21 21.46 -1.52
N GLU A 108 16.26 20.72 -1.90
CA GLU A 108 16.27 19.84 -3.07
C GLU A 108 16.87 18.48 -2.73
N MET A 109 16.26 17.40 -3.24
CA MET A 109 16.70 16.03 -3.03
C MET A 109 16.51 15.22 -4.31
N ASP A 110 17.62 14.84 -4.93
CA ASP A 110 17.63 13.87 -6.02
C ASP A 110 17.87 12.48 -5.44
N HIS A 111 16.97 11.54 -5.75
CA HIS A 111 17.09 10.17 -5.30
C HIS A 111 16.83 9.19 -6.45
N ASN A 112 17.78 8.27 -6.66
CA ASN A 112 17.59 7.22 -7.63
C ASN A 112 16.76 6.08 -7.02
N ILE A 113 15.47 6.07 -7.32
CA ILE A 113 14.51 5.12 -6.77
C ILE A 113 14.67 3.73 -7.42
N PHE A 114 15.14 3.61 -8.66
CA PHE A 114 15.25 2.31 -9.35
C PHE A 114 16.40 2.28 -10.34
N SER A 115 17.20 1.21 -10.30
CA SER A 115 18.37 1.04 -11.17
C SER A 115 18.18 0.04 -12.31
N ALA A 116 17.40 -1.02 -12.08
CA ALA A 116 17.34 -2.17 -13.00
C ALA A 116 16.02 -2.27 -13.79
N ALA A 117 14.90 -1.91 -13.17
CA ALA A 117 13.57 -2.05 -13.78
C ALA A 117 12.74 -0.79 -13.54
N ILE A 118 12.07 -0.32 -14.60
CA ILE A 118 11.16 0.82 -14.52
C ILE A 118 9.81 0.32 -14.03
N PRO A 119 9.30 0.84 -12.89
CA PRO A 119 8.01 0.42 -12.38
C PRO A 119 6.88 0.89 -13.30
N ARG A 120 5.78 0.14 -13.35
CA ARG A 120 4.56 0.55 -14.08
C ARG A 120 3.83 1.71 -13.41
N ARG A 121 3.93 1.81 -12.09
CA ARG A 121 3.29 2.86 -11.27
C ARG A 121 4.26 3.25 -10.16
N LEU A 122 4.47 4.55 -9.99
CA LEU A 122 5.25 5.12 -8.89
C LEU A 122 4.29 5.91 -7.98
N THR A 123 4.20 5.51 -6.72
CA THR A 123 3.44 6.24 -5.71
C THR A 123 4.41 6.83 -4.71
N ILE A 124 4.36 8.15 -4.53
CA ILE A 124 5.20 8.87 -3.57
C ILE A 124 4.30 9.33 -2.44
N ALA A 125 4.60 8.90 -1.22
CA ALA A 125 3.92 9.33 -0.01
C ALA A 125 4.92 9.98 0.94
N LEU A 126 4.52 11.11 1.52
CA LEU A 126 5.35 11.92 2.40
C LEU A 126 4.80 11.88 3.82
N VAL A 127 5.60 11.39 4.74
CA VAL A 127 5.20 11.23 6.13
C VAL A 127 6.24 11.85 7.05
N THR A 128 5.78 12.46 8.14
CA THR A 128 6.68 12.98 9.16
C THR A 128 7.48 11.83 9.76
N TYR A 129 8.78 12.04 9.97
CA TYR A 129 9.69 11.04 10.56
C TYR A 129 9.14 10.43 11.85
N ARG A 130 8.54 11.26 12.72
CA ARG A 130 7.94 10.78 13.97
C ARG A 130 6.74 9.85 13.76
N ALA A 131 5.91 10.13 12.76
CA ALA A 131 4.79 9.29 12.38
C ALA A 131 5.29 7.97 11.75
N PHE A 132 6.32 8.02 10.90
CA PHE A 132 6.95 6.83 10.31
C PHE A 132 7.51 5.87 11.37
N ASN A 133 8.05 6.39 12.48
CA ASN A 133 8.57 5.59 13.58
C ASN A 133 7.52 5.16 14.62
N GLY A 134 6.24 5.52 14.45
CA GLY A 134 5.14 5.11 15.33
C GLY A 134 5.00 5.95 16.60
N GLU A 135 5.13 7.28 16.50
CA GLU A 135 4.68 8.16 17.58
C GLU A 135 3.16 8.07 17.75
N ARG A 136 2.68 7.61 18.92
CA ARG A 136 1.26 7.34 19.20
C ARG A 136 0.29 8.52 18.97
N ARG A 137 0.80 9.75 19.02
CA ARG A 137 0.04 10.98 18.82
C ARG A 137 -0.16 11.32 17.35
N LEU A 138 0.68 10.78 16.48
CA LEU A 138 0.67 11.05 15.05
C LEU A 138 0.20 9.80 14.31
N ARG A 139 -0.65 10.02 13.30
CA ARG A 139 -1.10 8.95 12.41
C ARG A 139 0.01 8.60 11.42
N PRO A 140 0.47 7.33 11.36
CA PRO A 140 1.50 6.92 10.40
C PRO A 140 1.05 7.04 8.94
N HIS A 141 -0.26 7.01 8.69
CA HIS A 141 -0.88 7.14 7.36
C HIS A 141 -1.35 8.58 7.04
N THR A 142 -1.20 9.54 7.96
CA THR A 142 -1.50 10.93 7.64
C THR A 142 -0.30 11.56 6.94
N VAL A 143 -0.46 11.75 5.64
CA VAL A 143 0.48 12.46 4.79
C VAL A 143 0.38 13.95 5.13
N GLN A 144 1.32 14.48 5.91
CA GLN A 144 1.41 15.92 6.18
C GLN A 144 2.35 16.53 5.15
N LEU A 145 1.81 17.34 4.23
CA LEU A 145 2.57 17.95 3.11
C LEU A 145 2.85 19.46 3.27
N PRO A 146 3.09 20.05 4.46
CA PRO A 146 2.96 21.50 4.62
C PRO A 146 3.96 22.36 3.81
N SER A 147 5.04 21.80 3.24
CA SER A 147 6.12 22.60 2.66
C SER A 147 6.67 22.18 1.28
N ILE A 148 6.17 21.12 0.65
CA ILE A 148 6.69 20.69 -0.66
C ILE A 148 5.99 21.48 -1.77
N ARG A 149 6.80 22.19 -2.56
CA ARG A 149 6.33 23.04 -3.66
C ARG A 149 6.38 22.35 -5.02
N HIS A 150 7.40 21.52 -5.24
CA HIS A 150 7.70 20.93 -6.53
C HIS A 150 8.15 19.49 -6.38
N THR A 151 7.54 18.60 -7.16
CA THR A 151 8.02 17.23 -7.36
C THR A 151 8.12 16.98 -8.86
N CYS A 152 9.27 16.52 -9.32
CA CYS A 152 9.50 16.10 -10.69
C CYS A 152 10.09 14.70 -10.67
N ASN A 153 9.56 13.82 -11.52
CA ASN A 153 10.08 12.47 -11.67
C ASN A 153 10.75 12.37 -13.05
N GLN A 154 11.97 11.88 -13.07
CA GLN A 154 12.73 11.61 -14.29
C GLN A 154 12.94 10.11 -14.43
N CYS A 155 12.63 9.57 -15.60
CA CYS A 155 12.86 8.16 -15.91
C CYS A 155 13.76 8.07 -17.14
N ALA A 156 14.93 7.45 -17.01
CA ALA A 156 15.81 7.19 -18.14
C ALA A 156 15.76 5.72 -18.57
N ARG A 157 15.66 5.45 -19.87
CA ARG A 157 15.72 4.10 -20.46
C ARG A 157 16.52 4.14 -21.76
N TRP A 158 17.55 3.30 -21.87
CA TRP A 158 18.35 3.14 -23.10
C TRP A 158 18.84 4.47 -23.70
N GLY A 159 19.41 5.34 -22.87
CA GLY A 159 19.92 6.66 -23.30
C GLY A 159 18.84 7.74 -23.47
N ASN A 160 17.56 7.38 -23.52
CA ASN A 160 16.45 8.34 -23.61
C ASN A 160 15.91 8.69 -22.22
N THR A 161 15.77 9.98 -21.95
CA THR A 161 15.19 10.48 -20.71
C THR A 161 13.75 10.92 -20.94
N TYR A 162 12.82 10.35 -20.17
CA TYR A 162 11.43 10.77 -20.09
C TYR A 162 11.25 11.61 -18.83
N LEU A 163 10.88 12.87 -19.03
CA LEU A 163 10.59 13.81 -17.96
C LEU A 163 9.08 13.84 -17.73
N ALA A 164 8.65 13.61 -16.50
CA ALA A 164 7.28 13.88 -16.10
C ALA A 164 7.07 15.40 -15.99
N ILE A 165 5.85 15.85 -16.28
CA ILE A 165 5.45 17.24 -16.01
C ILE A 165 5.58 17.47 -14.51
N PRO A 166 6.32 18.51 -14.06
CA PRO A 166 6.53 18.74 -12.64
C PRO A 166 5.22 19.14 -11.97
N HIS A 167 4.86 18.43 -10.91
CA HIS A 167 3.71 18.77 -10.08
C HIS A 167 4.06 19.95 -9.17
N ARG A 168 3.30 21.04 -9.31
CA ARG A 168 3.36 22.18 -8.40
C ARG A 168 2.28 22.01 -7.34
N MET A 169 2.69 21.94 -6.08
CA MET A 169 1.77 21.78 -4.95
C MET A 169 1.90 23.00 -4.05
N ASN A 170 0.83 23.78 -3.91
CA ASN A 170 0.75 24.83 -2.89
C ASN A 170 -0.47 24.57 -2.01
N PHE A 171 -0.25 23.99 -0.84
CA PHE A 171 -1.30 23.67 0.11
C PHE A 171 -1.90 24.91 0.79
N VAL A 172 -1.12 25.99 0.94
CA VAL A 172 -1.60 27.25 1.55
C VAL A 172 -2.56 27.97 0.61
N GLY A 173 -2.24 28.01 -0.68
CA GLY A 173 -3.06 28.64 -1.71
C GLY A 173 -4.10 27.71 -2.35
N ALA A 174 -4.31 26.51 -1.80
CA ALA A 174 -5.18 25.46 -2.36
C ALA A 174 -4.90 25.07 -3.83
N ALA A 175 -3.70 25.36 -4.34
CA ALA A 175 -3.28 25.04 -5.70
C ALA A 175 -2.59 23.67 -5.73
N TYR A 176 -3.39 22.61 -5.59
CA TYR A 176 -2.94 21.21 -5.67
C TYR A 176 -3.91 20.31 -6.46
N VAL A 177 -4.87 20.91 -7.17
CA VAL A 177 -5.93 20.19 -7.90
C VAL A 177 -5.35 19.27 -8.96
N ARG A 178 -4.38 19.73 -9.76
CA ARG A 178 -3.80 18.91 -10.84
C ARG A 178 -3.08 17.65 -10.32
N PRO A 179 -2.14 17.76 -9.36
CA PRO A 179 -1.54 16.59 -8.72
C PRO A 179 -2.56 15.64 -8.09
N PHE A 180 -3.63 16.17 -7.52
CA PHE A 180 -4.70 15.37 -6.94
C PHE A 180 -5.46 14.60 -8.01
N VAL A 181 -5.90 15.24 -9.10
CA VAL A 181 -6.57 14.56 -10.22
C VAL A 181 -5.66 13.50 -10.85
N ASP A 182 -4.41 13.85 -11.14
CA ASP A 182 -3.43 12.91 -11.70
C ASP A 182 -3.22 11.70 -10.76
N MET A 183 -3.26 11.89 -9.43
CA MET A 183 -3.21 10.80 -8.46
C MET A 183 -4.45 9.91 -8.53
N TYR A 184 -5.66 10.48 -8.57
CA TYR A 184 -6.90 9.70 -8.70
C TYR A 184 -6.96 8.92 -10.02
N GLU A 185 -6.52 9.54 -11.11
CA GLU A 185 -6.38 8.88 -12.41
C GLU A 185 -5.34 7.76 -12.35
N ALA A 186 -4.16 8.03 -11.78
CA ALA A 186 -3.08 7.05 -11.68
C ALA A 186 -3.46 5.85 -10.80
N LEU A 187 -4.28 6.05 -9.76
CA LEU A 187 -4.83 4.97 -8.94
C LEU A 187 -5.88 4.15 -9.68
N GLY A 188 -6.44 4.65 -10.78
CA GLY A 188 -7.53 4.03 -11.53
C GLY A 188 -8.91 4.36 -10.96
N MET A 189 -9.00 5.34 -10.05
CA MET A 189 -10.24 5.72 -9.37
C MET A 189 -11.06 6.76 -10.14
N ALA A 190 -10.46 7.45 -11.11
CA ALA A 190 -11.10 8.55 -11.83
C ALA A 190 -12.30 8.12 -12.70
N ASN A 191 -12.51 6.82 -12.93
CA ASN A 191 -13.62 6.27 -13.73
C ASN A 191 -14.19 4.96 -13.15
N SER A 192 -13.84 4.57 -11.92
CA SER A 192 -14.36 3.36 -11.28
C SER A 192 -15.65 3.70 -10.52
N GLU A 193 -16.65 2.80 -10.56
CA GLU A 193 -17.93 2.98 -9.84
C GLU A 193 -17.78 3.23 -8.33
N GLU A 194 -16.63 2.89 -7.74
CA GLU A 194 -16.29 3.19 -6.34
C GLU A 194 -16.21 4.70 -6.03
N GLN A 195 -16.09 5.57 -7.04
CA GLN A 195 -16.04 7.03 -6.87
C GLN A 195 -17.35 7.61 -6.30
N PHE A 196 -18.47 6.91 -6.49
CA PHE A 196 -19.80 7.35 -6.01
C PHE A 196 -20.16 6.84 -4.61
N ARG A 197 -19.34 5.98 -4.01
CA ARG A 197 -19.56 5.51 -2.62
C ARG A 197 -18.91 6.47 -1.63
N GLY A 198 -19.32 7.73 -1.69
CA GLY A 198 -19.02 8.70 -0.66
C GLY A 198 -19.77 8.35 0.62
N ASP A 199 -19.21 7.49 1.47
CA ASP A 199 -19.54 7.45 2.89
C ASP A 199 -18.95 8.70 3.56
N GLY A 200 -19.48 9.86 3.19
CA GLY A 200 -19.52 11.03 4.06
C GLY A 200 -20.70 10.87 5.01
N PRO A 201 -20.64 11.37 6.25
CA PRO A 201 -21.81 11.37 7.11
C PRO A 201 -22.92 12.14 6.38
N SER A 202 -24.02 11.46 6.11
CA SER A 202 -25.25 12.07 5.60
C SER A 202 -25.76 13.05 6.64
N LEU A 203 -25.33 14.31 6.52
CA LEU A 203 -26.00 15.43 7.14
C LEU A 203 -27.35 15.59 6.43
N SER A 204 -28.30 14.77 6.86
CA SER A 204 -29.71 15.07 6.75
C SER A 204 -29.99 16.27 7.65
N TYR A 205 -30.19 17.43 7.04
CA TYR A 205 -30.98 18.47 7.66
C TYR A 205 -32.31 18.53 6.92
N ARG A 206 -33.37 18.63 7.72
CA ARG A 206 -34.77 18.80 7.31
C ARG A 206 -34.94 19.97 6.35
#